data_AF-A0A9D7SUT1-F1
#
_entry.id   AF-A0A9D7SUT1-F1
#
_cell.length_a   1.000
_cell.length_b   1.000
_cell.length_c   1.000
_cell.angle_alpha   90.00
_cell.angle_beta   90.00
_cell.angle_gamma   90.00
#
_symmetry.space_group_name_H-M   'P 1'
#
loop_
_entity.id
_entity.type
_entity.pdbx_description
1 polymer ?
#
loop_
_entity_poly.entity_id
_entity_poly.type
_entity_poly.pdbx_seq_one_letter_code
_entity_poly.pdbx_strand_id
1 'polypeptide(L)'
;MSPKQFFAGLAITSITEMSIIMVLIMLFAPMRAHAGFIVVTIAAMIIFCTLLYGAAKILARSSYTKLYIQLIMLAVFLKMILCVILILGYQKGYEPADNSFIWPFLVIYLASTIYEVIFLEKVGREKQSSTP
;
A
#
# COMPACT_ATOMS: atom_id res chain seq x y z
N MET A 1 14.38 -3.76 9.31
CA MET A 1 13.13 -3.89 10.08
C MET A 1 12.83 -5.37 10.32
N SER A 2 12.49 -5.75 11.57
CA SER A 2 12.10 -7.14 11.87
C SER A 2 10.68 -7.46 11.37
N PRO A 3 10.33 -8.73 11.09
CA PRO A 3 8.99 -9.08 10.63
C PRO A 3 7.88 -8.66 11.61
N LYS A 4 8.13 -8.78 12.91
CA LYS A 4 7.19 -8.34 13.96
C LYS A 4 6.91 -6.84 13.87
N GLN A 5 7.96 -6.03 13.70
CA GLN A 5 7.80 -4.58 13.51
C GLN A 5 7.04 -4.27 12.23
N PHE A 6 7.30 -5.01 11.14
CA PHE A 6 6.59 -4.85 9.88
C PHE A 6 5.09 -5.10 10.06
N PHE A 7 4.70 -6.30 10.49
CA PHE A 7 3.27 -6.61 10.65
C PHE A 7 2.55 -5.72 11.66
N ALA A 8 3.23 -5.30 12.74
CA ALA A 8 2.67 -4.31 13.67
C ALA A 8 2.44 -2.95 13.00
N GLY A 9 3.42 -2.44 12.25
CA GLY A 9 3.27 -1.18 11.52
C GLY A 9 2.21 -1.24 10.42
N LEU A 10 2.11 -2.38 9.72
CA LEU A 10 1.08 -2.62 8.72
C LEU A 10 -0.31 -2.63 9.36
N ALA A 11 -0.48 -3.33 10.48
CA ALA A 11 -1.74 -3.35 11.23
C ALA A 11 -2.14 -1.96 11.73
N ILE A 12 -1.20 -1.18 12.29
CA ILE A 12 -1.46 0.21 12.71
C ILE A 12 -1.90 1.06 11.52
N THR A 13 -1.24 0.92 10.37
CA THR A 13 -1.57 1.66 9.15
C THR A 13 -2.98 1.28 8.66
N SER A 14 -3.29 0.00 8.57
CA SER A 14 -4.64 -0.48 8.18
C SER A 14 -5.73 -0.01 9.14
N ILE A 15 -5.50 -0.05 10.46
CA ILE A 15 -6.46 0.43 11.46
C ILE A 15 -6.68 1.94 11.30
N THR A 16 -5.61 2.69 11.04
CA THR A 16 -5.67 4.14 10.83
C THR A 16 -6.46 4.46 9.56
N GLU A 17 -6.17 3.79 8.45
CA GLU A 17 -6.92 3.89 7.19
C GLU A 17 -8.42 3.59 7.40
N MET A 18 -8.73 2.47 8.07
CA MET A 18 -10.11 2.08 8.38
C MET A 18 -10.83 3.13 9.24
N SER A 19 -10.14 3.70 10.23
CA SER A 19 -10.70 4.74 11.10
C SER A 19 -11.02 6.02 10.32
N ILE A 20 -10.10 6.48 9.45
CA ILE A 20 -10.32 7.67 8.61
C ILE A 20 -11.47 7.42 7.64
N ILE A 21 -11.52 6.26 7.00
CA ILE A 21 -12.58 5.92 6.05
C ILE A 21 -13.93 5.79 6.76
N MET A 22 -13.97 5.24 7.97
CA MET A 22 -15.20 5.16 8.77
C MET A 22 -15.76 6.57 9.05
N VAL A 23 -14.90 7.53 9.40
CA VAL A 23 -15.30 8.94 9.56
C VAL A 23 -15.81 9.51 8.24
N LEU A 24 -15.13 9.27 7.12
CA LEU A 24 -15.57 9.73 5.79
C LEU A 24 -16.96 9.17 5.41
N ILE A 25 -17.20 7.89 5.69
CA ILE A 25 -18.49 7.23 5.44
C ILE A 25 -19.62 7.79 6.32
N MET A 26 -19.30 8.25 7.54
CA MET A 26 -20.26 8.92 8.41
C MET A 26 -20.61 10.32 7.90
N LEU A 27 -19.64 11.05 7.37
CA LEU A 27 -19.84 12.40 6.84
C LEU A 27 -20.47 12.41 5.45
N PHE A 28 -20.20 11.40 4.62
CA PHE A 28 -20.65 11.31 3.23
C PHE A 28 -21.36 9.98 2.97
N ALA A 29 -22.69 10.00 3.10
CA ALA A 29 -23.53 8.82 2.92
C ALA A 29 -23.35 8.06 1.58
N PRO A 30 -23.11 8.71 0.42
CA PRO A 30 -22.92 8.00 -0.85
C PRO A 30 -21.74 7.01 -0.83
N MET A 31 -20.71 7.27 -0.02
CA MET A 31 -19.53 6.40 0.07
C MET A 31 -19.84 4.99 0.57
N ARG A 32 -20.98 4.79 1.26
CA ARG A 32 -21.44 3.47 1.73
C ARG A 32 -21.65 2.49 0.58
N ALA A 33 -22.08 2.98 -0.59
CA ALA A 33 -22.31 2.15 -1.77
C ALA A 33 -21.01 1.52 -2.31
N HIS A 34 -19.86 2.06 -1.94
CA HIS A 34 -18.54 1.61 -2.42
C HIS A 34 -17.79 0.75 -1.41
N ALA A 35 -18.43 0.28 -0.34
CA ALA A 35 -17.78 -0.50 0.71
C ALA A 35 -17.01 -1.73 0.19
N GLY A 36 -17.57 -2.44 -0.80
CA GLY A 36 -16.88 -3.57 -1.42
C GLY A 36 -15.56 -3.18 -2.09
N PHE A 37 -15.55 -2.08 -2.85
CA PHE A 37 -14.34 -1.55 -3.48
C PHE A 37 -13.29 -1.08 -2.46
N ILE A 38 -13.73 -0.45 -1.38
CA ILE A 38 -12.86 -0.03 -0.27
C ILE A 38 -12.14 -1.23 0.35
N VAL A 39 -12.88 -2.29 0.69
CA VAL A 39 -12.31 -3.51 1.29
C VAL A 39 -11.32 -4.19 0.34
N VAL A 40 -11.67 -4.30 -0.94
CA VAL A 40 -10.78 -4.87 -1.97
C VAL A 40 -9.50 -4.05 -2.10
N THR A 41 -9.61 -2.71 -2.09
CA THR A 41 -8.45 -1.82 -2.19
C THR A 41 -7.52 -1.96 -0.99
N ILE A 42 -8.06 -2.01 0.24
CA ILE A 42 -7.28 -2.25 1.47
C ILE A 42 -6.56 -3.60 1.37
N ALA A 43 -7.28 -4.67 1.02
CA ALA A 43 -6.71 -5.99 0.88
C ALA A 43 -5.59 -6.04 -0.16
N ALA A 44 -5.80 -5.41 -1.32
CA ALA A 44 -4.80 -5.33 -2.38
C ALA A 44 -3.53 -4.59 -1.92
N MET A 45 -3.66 -3.46 -1.20
CA MET A 45 -2.51 -2.71 -0.69
C MET A 45 -1.77 -3.48 0.41
N ILE A 46 -2.47 -4.18 1.29
CA ILE A 46 -1.86 -5.06 2.31
C ILE A 46 -1.04 -6.17 1.65
N ILE A 47 -1.60 -6.84 0.64
CA ILE A 47 -0.91 -7.89 -0.12
C ILE A 47 0.32 -7.30 -0.81
N PHE A 48 0.17 -6.15 -1.48
CA PHE A 48 1.27 -5.47 -2.16
C PHE A 48 2.42 -5.12 -1.20
N CYS A 49 2.12 -4.48 -0.06
CA CYS A 49 3.10 -4.16 0.97
C CYS A 49 3.80 -5.41 1.51
N THR A 50 3.07 -6.52 1.70
CA THR A 50 3.63 -7.78 2.21
C THR A 50 4.60 -8.40 1.20
N LEU A 51 4.22 -8.46 -0.08
CA LEU A 51 5.07 -8.95 -1.15
C LEU A 51 6.34 -8.11 -1.29
N LEU A 52 6.18 -6.79 -1.26
CA LEU A 52 7.28 -5.84 -1.36
C LEU A 52 8.25 -5.95 -0.17
N TYR A 53 7.75 -6.10 1.04
CA TYR A 53 8.59 -6.35 2.22
C TYR A 53 9.40 -7.63 2.07
N GLY A 54 8.79 -8.72 1.59
CA GLY A 54 9.48 -9.97 1.30
C GLY A 54 10.61 -9.79 0.28
N ALA A 55 10.31 -9.16 -0.86
CA ALA A 55 11.30 -8.86 -1.90
C ALA A 55 12.43 -7.96 -1.36
N ALA A 56 12.09 -6.93 -0.59
CA ALA A 56 13.05 -6.01 0.01
C ALA A 56 13.99 -6.72 0.99
N LYS A 57 13.48 -7.64 1.82
CA LYS A 57 14.32 -8.44 2.75
C LYS A 57 15.27 -9.37 2.02
N ILE A 58 14.84 -9.99 0.92
CA ILE A 58 15.70 -10.85 0.10
C ILE A 58 16.82 -10.02 -0.53
N LEU A 59 16.49 -8.89 -1.15
CA LEU A 59 17.48 -8.04 -1.82
C LEU A 59 18.36 -7.23 -0.86
N ALA A 60 17.90 -6.98 0.37
CA ALA A 60 18.72 -6.36 1.41
C ALA A 60 19.92 -7.22 1.80
N ARG A 61 19.81 -8.55 1.68
CA ARG A 61 20.91 -9.51 1.92
C ARG A 61 21.87 -9.67 0.73
N SER A 62 21.48 -9.16 -0.45
CA SER A 62 22.35 -9.22 -1.63
C SER A 62 23.46 -8.18 -1.56
N SER A 63 24.66 -8.51 -2.03
CA SER A 63 25.80 -7.59 -2.10
C SER A 63 25.57 -6.40 -3.05
N TYR A 64 24.63 -6.51 -3.99
CA TYR A 64 24.41 -5.49 -5.02
C TYR A 64 23.38 -4.44 -4.60
N THR A 65 23.84 -3.26 -4.18
CA THR A 65 22.96 -2.11 -3.83
C THR A 65 22.06 -1.68 -4.99
N LYS A 66 22.53 -1.82 -6.24
CA LYS A 66 21.74 -1.48 -7.45
C LYS A 66 20.42 -2.24 -7.54
N LEU A 67 20.39 -3.53 -7.18
CA LEU A 67 19.17 -4.34 -7.20
C LEU A 67 18.10 -3.83 -6.23
N TYR A 68 18.52 -3.29 -5.08
CA TYR A 68 17.60 -2.75 -4.09
C TYR A 68 16.91 -1.48 -4.62
N ILE A 69 17.67 -0.58 -5.25
CA ILE A 69 17.12 0.64 -5.87
C ILE A 69 16.18 0.28 -7.03
N GLN A 70 16.56 -0.69 -7.87
CA GLN A 70 15.70 -1.18 -8.95
C GLN A 70 14.38 -1.78 -8.43
N LEU A 71 14.40 -2.48 -7.29
CA LEU A 71 13.19 -2.97 -6.66
C LEU A 71 12.25 -1.83 -6.26
N ILE A 72 12.78 -0.75 -5.66
CA ILE A 72 11.97 0.41 -5.28
C ILE A 72 11.31 1.02 -6.52
N MET A 73 12.08 1.23 -7.59
CA MET A 73 11.55 1.76 -8.85
C MET A 73 10.47 0.86 -9.45
N LEU A 74 10.70 -0.45 -9.47
CA LEU A 74 9.76 -1.45 -9.95
C LEU A 74 8.48 -1.48 -9.09
N ALA A 75 8.62 -1.36 -7.77
CA ALA A 75 7.50 -1.32 -6.84
C ALA A 75 6.59 -0.12 -7.11
N VAL A 76 7.16 1.08 -7.26
CA VAL A 76 6.38 2.29 -7.62
C VAL A 76 5.61 2.06 -8.92
N PHE A 77 6.26 1.51 -9.95
CA PHE A 77 5.62 1.24 -11.24
C PHE A 77 4.49 0.19 -11.14
N LEU A 78 4.74 -0.94 -10.47
CA LEU A 78 3.73 -1.98 -10.24
C LEU A 78 2.55 -1.45 -9.45
N LYS A 79 2.79 -0.61 -8.45
CA LYS A 79 1.74 0.02 -7.65
C LYS A 79 0.88 0.95 -8.48
N MET A 80 1.48 1.72 -9.38
CA MET A 80 0.71 2.55 -10.31
C MET A 80 -0.19 1.69 -11.22
N ILE A 81 0.32 0.58 -11.75
CA ILE A 81 -0.49 -0.36 -12.54
C ILE A 81 -1.63 -0.94 -11.69
N LEU A 82 -1.34 -1.38 -10.46
CA LEU A 82 -2.34 -1.91 -9.53
C LEU A 82 -3.45 -0.88 -9.28
N CYS A 83 -3.09 0.38 -9.02
CA CYS A 83 -4.04 1.48 -8.84
C CYS A 83 -4.95 1.67 -10.05
N VAL A 84 -4.38 1.68 -11.27
CA VAL A 84 -5.15 1.80 -12.51
C VAL A 84 -6.11 0.62 -12.69
N ILE A 85 -5.65 -0.61 -12.42
CA ILE A 85 -6.48 -1.81 -12.52
C ILE A 85 -7.64 -1.75 -11.52
N LEU A 86 -7.39 -1.35 -10.27
CA LEU A 86 -8.44 -1.23 -9.26
C LEU A 86 -9.50 -0.21 -9.67
N ILE A 87 -9.08 1.00 -10.07
CA ILE A 87 -10.02 2.07 -10.44
C ILE A 87 -10.81 1.69 -11.70
N LEU A 88 -10.12 1.34 -12.79
CA LEU A 88 -10.78 1.02 -14.06
C LEU A 88 -11.61 -0.27 -13.97
N GLY A 89 -11.12 -1.25 -13.22
CA GLY A 89 -11.84 -2.50 -12.96
C GLY A 89 -13.14 -2.24 -12.21
N TYR A 90 -13.11 -1.35 -11.20
CA TYR A 90 -14.33 -0.96 -10.50
C TYR A 90 -15.29 -0.16 -11.39
N GLN A 91 -14.78 0.85 -12.09
CA GLN A 91 -15.60 1.73 -12.91
C GLN A 91 -16.29 0.99 -14.06
N LYS A 92 -15.58 0.08 -14.75
CA LYS A 92 -16.15 -0.70 -15.85
C LYS A 92 -16.95 -1.91 -15.40
N GLY A 93 -16.63 -2.50 -14.25
CA GLY A 93 -17.29 -3.72 -13.78
C GLY A 93 -18.61 -3.46 -13.05
N TYR A 94 -18.75 -2.30 -12.40
CA TYR A 94 -19.88 -2.00 -11.51
C TYR A 94 -20.64 -0.73 -11.85
N GLU A 95 -20.16 0.07 -12.82
CA GLU A 95 -20.78 1.34 -13.25
C GLU A 95 -21.29 2.18 -12.07
N PRO A 96 -20.41 2.58 -11.14
CA PRO A 96 -20.82 3.26 -9.92
C PRO A 96 -21.59 4.55 -10.26
N ALA A 97 -22.68 4.80 -9.51
CA ALA A 97 -23.56 5.95 -9.74
C ALA A 97 -22.83 7.31 -9.59
N ASP A 98 -21.75 7.33 -8.82
CA ASP A 98 -20.88 8.49 -8.67
C ASP A 98 -19.41 8.07 -8.49
N ASN A 99 -18.52 9.06 -8.52
CA ASN A 99 -17.06 8.88 -8.40
C ASN A 99 -16.53 9.09 -6.97
N SER A 100 -17.40 9.06 -5.95
CA SER A 100 -17.01 9.32 -4.57
C SER A 100 -16.06 8.26 -3.99
N PHE A 101 -16.01 7.06 -4.58
CA PHE A 101 -15.06 6.00 -4.25
C PHE A 101 -13.58 6.39 -4.38
N ILE A 102 -13.27 7.45 -5.15
CA ILE A 102 -11.91 7.96 -5.32
C ILE A 102 -11.34 8.48 -3.99
N TRP A 103 -12.17 9.09 -3.13
CA TRP A 103 -11.72 9.64 -1.85
C TRP A 103 -11.17 8.57 -0.88
N PRO A 104 -11.91 7.51 -0.53
CA PRO A 104 -11.36 6.46 0.30
C PRO A 104 -10.19 5.74 -0.39
N PHE A 105 -10.20 5.58 -1.71
CA PHE A 105 -9.06 5.05 -2.46
C PHE A 105 -7.78 5.86 -2.24
N LEU A 106 -7.86 7.19 -2.34
CA LEU A 106 -6.71 8.08 -2.12
C LEU A 106 -6.16 7.98 -0.70
N VAL A 107 -7.04 7.88 0.31
CA VAL A 107 -6.62 7.70 1.71
C VAL A 107 -5.82 6.40 1.87
N ILE A 108 -6.35 5.28 1.36
CA ILE A 108 -5.68 3.97 1.42
C ILE A 108 -4.35 4.03 0.67
N TYR A 109 -4.36 4.55 -0.57
CA TYR A 109 -3.15 4.68 -1.38
C TYR A 109 -2.06 5.49 -0.66
N LEU A 110 -2.41 6.65 -0.11
CA LEU A 110 -1.44 7.55 0.52
C LEU A 110 -0.89 6.97 1.81
N ALA A 111 -1.74 6.49 2.72
CA ALA A 111 -1.31 5.92 3.99
C ALA A 111 -0.43 4.68 3.77
N SER A 112 -0.84 3.77 2.88
CA SER A 112 -0.04 2.61 2.49
C SER A 112 1.29 3.03 1.84
N THR A 113 1.33 4.11 1.06
CA THR A 113 2.57 4.62 0.45
C THR A 113 3.51 5.23 1.48
N ILE A 114 3.01 6.00 2.45
CA ILE A 114 3.82 6.54 3.54
C ILE A 114 4.46 5.38 4.32
N TYR A 115 3.66 4.37 4.67
CA TYR A 115 4.16 3.20 5.36
C TYR A 115 5.20 2.43 4.53
N GLU A 116 4.96 2.30 3.22
CA GLU A 116 5.89 1.69 2.26
C GLU A 116 7.27 2.34 2.28
N VAL A 117 7.31 3.66 2.17
CA VAL A 117 8.57 4.43 2.22
C VAL A 117 9.28 4.21 3.56
N ILE A 118 8.54 4.24 4.68
CA ILE A 118 9.13 4.04 6.02
C ILE A 118 9.77 2.66 6.16
N PHE A 119 9.08 1.59 5.75
CA PHE A 119 9.65 0.24 5.92
C PHE A 119 10.79 -0.02 4.93
N LEU A 120 10.70 0.47 3.69
CA LEU A 120 11.77 0.35 2.71
C LEU A 120 13.01 1.09 3.19
N GLU A 121 12.88 2.32 3.68
CA GLU A 121 14.02 3.06 4.22
C GLU A 121 14.69 2.29 5.39
N LYS A 122 13.89 1.78 6.33
CA LYS A 122 14.39 0.98 7.47
C LYS A 122 15.07 -0.31 7.04
N VAL A 123 14.60 -0.96 5.97
CA VAL A 123 15.24 -2.18 5.43
C VAL A 123 16.51 -1.82 4.64
N GLY A 124 16.51 -0.71 3.90
CA GLY A 124 17.67 -0.22 3.17
C GLY A 124 18.82 0.22 4.07
N ARG A 125 18.53 0.84 5.22
CA ARG A 125 19.56 1.22 6.21
C ARG A 125 20.31 0.00 6.79
N GLU A 126 19.60 -1.11 7.04
CA GLU A 126 20.24 -2.37 7.49
C GLU A 126 21.28 -2.88 6.48
N LYS A 127 21.02 -2.70 5.17
CA LYS A 127 21.95 -3.06 4.11
C LYS A 127 23.22 -2.21 4.12
N GLN A 128 23.09 -0.89 4.30
CA GLN A 128 24.24 0.03 4.35
C GLN A 128 25.16 -0.29 5.54
N SER A 129 24.61 -0.63 6.71
CA SER A 129 25.40 -1.04 7.88
C SER A 129 26.11 -2.39 7.74
N SER A 130 25.69 -3.24 6.80
CA SER A 130 26.28 -4.57 6.56
C SER A 130 27.28 -4.62 5.40
N THR A 131 27.51 -3.48 4.71
CA THR A 131 28.49 -3.40 3.64
C THR A 131 29.80 -2.86 4.25
N PRO A 132 30.92 -3.59 4.18
CA PRO A 132 32.21 -3.14 4.74
C PRO A 132 32.79 -1.93 4.00
#